data_AF-A0A973A4S7-F1
#
_entry.id   AF-A0A973A4S7-F1
#
_cell.length_a   1.000
_cell.length_b   1.000
_cell.length_c   1.000
_cell.angle_alpha   90.00
_cell.angle_beta   90.00
_cell.angle_gamma   90.00
#
_symmetry.space_group_name_H-M   'P 1'
#
loop_
_entity.id
_entity.type
_entity.pdbx_description
1 polymer ?
#
loop_
_entity_poly.entity_id
_entity_poly.type
_entity_poly.pdbx_seq_one_letter_code
_entity_poly.pdbx_strand_id
1 'polypeptide(L)'
;MIKENTVFILGAGASKAFGYPTGRELTNYIKTKFIGDFERSFGKVTQPGSAQEEKIDEAKIFVDAFIQSGGGTSIDYFLSRARNHGQRRIIQNYGRLAIAFNIIQREIVHSKNQIDIENDNDDNWLDYFYEHYFLSGQLEIDPEEISQVPISIITFNYDRSLEYLLYSRLKQIVNNNDEDIVMKILNKIPIIHIHGIIAHLPWQVMTKEVKNRIQYGALKLHTADILKQNIKIVHEKSNTDIIREAKSKIKRADKIYFLGFGYDTNNLEKIGIPKLLHEGQQIYGTGRTTNRILHETSQSLLNNGLEEEDIILENKGITQLLTDYP
;
A
#
# COMPACT_ATOMS: atom_id res chain seq x y z
N MET A 1 -21.69 -7.52 -12.61
CA MET A 1 -21.12 -6.16 -12.46
C MET A 1 -21.76 -5.43 -11.31
N ILE A 2 -20.90 -4.86 -10.47
CA ILE A 2 -21.28 -4.04 -9.32
C ILE A 2 -21.84 -2.72 -9.81
N LYS A 3 -22.99 -2.36 -9.25
CA LYS A 3 -23.70 -1.11 -9.56
C LYS A 3 -23.54 -0.05 -8.47
N GLU A 4 -23.09 -0.47 -7.30
CA GLU A 4 -22.91 0.33 -6.09
C GLU A 4 -21.49 0.90 -6.04
N ASN A 5 -21.34 2.14 -5.58
CA ASN A 5 -20.03 2.75 -5.42
C ASN A 5 -19.26 2.04 -4.30
N THR A 6 -18.24 1.28 -4.66
CA THR A 6 -17.48 0.45 -3.71
C THR A 6 -16.09 1.02 -3.47
N VAL A 7 -15.72 1.17 -2.20
CA VAL A 7 -14.39 1.62 -1.77
C VAL A 7 -13.68 0.51 -1.03
N PHE A 8 -12.49 0.12 -1.49
CA PHE A 8 -11.60 -0.81 -0.80
C PHE A 8 -10.50 -0.05 -0.07
N ILE A 9 -10.46 -0.16 1.25
CA ILE A 9 -9.44 0.42 2.12
C ILE A 9 -8.45 -0.67 2.51
N LEU A 10 -7.24 -0.60 1.96
CA LEU A 10 -6.22 -1.64 2.11
C LEU A 10 -5.19 -1.25 3.17
N GLY A 11 -4.92 -2.20 4.07
CA GLY A 11 -3.79 -2.14 5.00
C GLY A 11 -2.71 -3.17 4.67
N ALA A 12 -1.67 -3.22 5.50
CA ALA A 12 -0.50 -4.07 5.24
C ALA A 12 -0.84 -5.57 5.23
N GLY A 13 -1.95 -5.97 5.84
CA GLY A 13 -2.46 -7.34 5.77
C GLY A 13 -2.90 -7.75 4.36
N ALA A 14 -3.36 -6.81 3.52
CA ALA A 14 -3.78 -7.09 2.15
C ALA A 14 -2.56 -7.43 1.27
N SER A 15 -1.45 -6.70 1.41
CA SER A 15 -0.20 -7.00 0.69
C SER A 15 0.56 -8.20 1.28
N LYS A 16 0.24 -8.60 2.53
CA LYS A 16 0.90 -9.74 3.20
C LYS A 16 0.71 -11.05 2.46
N ALA A 17 -0.47 -11.25 1.84
CA ALA A 17 -0.75 -12.39 0.98
C ALA A 17 0.29 -12.55 -0.14
N PHE A 18 0.83 -11.43 -0.63
CA PHE A 18 1.83 -11.38 -1.70
C PHE A 18 3.28 -11.25 -1.19
N GLY A 19 3.52 -11.55 0.09
CA GLY A 19 4.86 -11.58 0.68
C GLY A 19 5.43 -10.22 1.12
N TYR A 20 4.61 -9.16 1.11
CA TYR A 20 5.00 -7.82 1.59
C TYR A 20 4.95 -7.73 3.12
N PRO A 21 5.77 -6.86 3.74
CA PRO A 21 5.85 -6.79 5.19
C PRO A 21 4.59 -6.17 5.80
N THR A 22 4.17 -6.69 6.95
CA THR A 22 3.36 -5.91 7.89
C THR A 22 4.20 -4.80 8.54
N GLY A 23 3.57 -3.81 9.18
CA GLY A 23 4.29 -2.77 9.92
C GLY A 23 5.27 -3.32 10.97
N ARG A 24 4.88 -4.39 11.69
CA ARG A 24 5.75 -5.07 12.66
C ARG A 24 6.95 -5.73 12.01
N GLU A 25 6.75 -6.40 10.87
CA GLU A 25 7.83 -7.06 10.13
C GLU A 25 8.80 -6.05 9.52
N LEU A 26 8.30 -4.90 9.05
CA LEU A 26 9.12 -3.80 8.60
C LEU A 26 9.94 -3.19 9.75
N THR A 27 9.34 -2.98 10.92
CA THR A 27 10.08 -2.55 12.12
C THR A 27 11.19 -3.53 12.47
N ASN A 28 10.90 -4.84 12.44
CA ASN A 28 11.91 -5.86 12.72
C ASN A 28 13.02 -5.86 11.65
N TYR A 29 12.66 -5.71 10.38
CA TYR A 29 13.60 -5.58 9.27
C TYR A 29 14.57 -4.41 9.46
N ILE A 30 14.04 -3.22 9.82
CA ILE A 30 14.85 -2.02 10.07
C ILE A 30 15.88 -2.28 11.18
N LYS A 31 15.45 -2.92 12.27
CA LYS A 31 16.30 -3.20 13.45
C LYS A 31 17.39 -4.24 13.17
N THR A 32 17.15 -5.20 12.27
CA THR A 32 17.97 -6.41 12.18
C THR A 32 18.69 -6.62 10.85
N LYS A 33 18.15 -6.10 9.74
CA LYS A 33 18.61 -6.43 8.39
C LYS A 33 18.94 -5.21 7.53
N PHE A 34 18.29 -4.07 7.76
CA PHE A 34 18.42 -2.90 6.89
C PHE A 34 19.88 -2.47 6.66
N ILE A 35 20.70 -2.33 7.70
CA ILE A 35 22.12 -1.94 7.54
C ILE A 35 22.88 -2.93 6.67
N GLY A 36 22.79 -4.22 6.94
CA GLY A 36 23.52 -5.24 6.18
C GLY A 36 23.08 -5.30 4.71
N ASP A 37 21.78 -5.12 4.44
CA ASP A 37 21.26 -5.07 3.08
C ASP A 37 21.68 -3.80 2.34
N PHE A 38 21.69 -2.68 3.07
CA PHE A 38 22.13 -1.39 2.58
C PHE A 38 23.61 -1.46 2.20
N GLU A 39 24.49 -1.93 3.08
CA GLU A 39 25.93 -2.11 2.79
C GLU A 39 26.16 -3.00 1.56
N ARG A 40 25.48 -4.16 1.47
CA ARG A 40 25.62 -5.05 0.30
C ARG A 40 25.24 -4.36 -1.02
N SER A 41 24.27 -3.45 -0.98
CA SER A 41 23.78 -2.76 -2.17
C SER A 41 24.68 -1.61 -2.61
N PHE A 42 25.52 -1.05 -1.73
CA PHE A 42 26.48 0.01 -2.06
C PHE A 42 27.91 -0.52 -2.27
N GLY A 43 28.17 -1.80 -1.99
CA GLY A 43 29.49 -2.41 -2.07
C GLY A 43 30.29 -2.25 -0.77
N LYS A 44 31.53 -2.75 -0.73
CA LYS A 44 32.43 -2.52 0.41
C LYS A 44 33.00 -1.09 0.34
N VAL A 45 33.12 -0.42 1.49
CA VAL A 45 33.86 0.85 1.60
C VAL A 45 35.32 0.57 1.19
N THR A 46 35.76 1.20 0.10
CA THR A 46 37.11 0.99 -0.45
C THR A 46 38.12 2.00 0.08
N GLN A 47 37.67 3.16 0.58
CA GLN A 47 38.51 4.22 1.11
C GLN A 47 37.83 4.94 2.29
N PRO A 48 38.55 5.20 3.40
CA PRO A 48 38.06 6.05 4.48
C PRO A 48 37.74 7.48 4.01
N GLY A 49 36.68 8.07 4.55
CA GLY A 49 36.18 9.40 4.18
C GLY A 49 35.42 9.43 2.84
N SER A 50 35.09 8.28 2.27
CA SER A 50 34.33 8.22 1.01
C SER A 50 32.85 8.59 1.23
N ALA A 51 32.21 9.13 0.19
CA ALA A 51 30.76 9.41 0.21
C ALA A 51 29.89 8.16 0.51
N GLN A 52 30.45 6.97 0.30
CA GLN A 52 29.80 5.70 0.63
C GLN A 52 29.82 5.44 2.14
N GLU A 53 30.95 5.70 2.80
CA GLU A 53 31.09 5.58 4.26
C GLU A 53 30.13 6.55 4.96
N GLU A 54 30.08 7.81 4.51
CA GLU A 54 29.13 8.80 5.01
C GLU A 54 27.67 8.31 4.88
N LYS A 55 27.30 7.73 3.73
CA LYS A 55 25.95 7.18 3.53
C LYS A 55 25.63 6.02 4.48
N ILE A 56 26.61 5.16 4.80
CA ILE A 56 26.46 4.04 5.74
C ILE A 56 26.33 4.56 7.17
N ASP A 57 27.12 5.57 7.55
CA ASP A 57 27.05 6.18 8.88
C ASP A 57 25.72 6.90 9.10
N GLU A 58 25.22 7.65 8.10
CA GLU A 58 23.87 8.22 8.16
C GLU A 58 22.78 7.13 8.32
N ALA A 59 22.97 5.96 7.69
CA ALA A 59 22.04 4.83 7.86
C ALA A 59 22.05 4.28 9.29
N LYS A 60 23.25 4.12 9.87
CA LYS A 60 23.43 3.65 11.26
C LYS A 60 22.82 4.63 12.25
N ILE A 61 23.06 5.94 12.06
CA ILE A 61 22.44 7.01 12.86
C ILE A 61 20.91 6.87 12.87
N PHE A 62 20.29 6.63 11.72
CA PHE A 62 18.85 6.39 11.64
C PHE A 62 18.42 5.14 12.40
N VAL A 63 19.10 4.00 12.22
CA VAL A 63 18.74 2.74 12.88
C VAL A 63 18.90 2.84 14.39
N ASP A 64 19.96 3.50 14.88
CA ASP A 64 20.19 3.73 16.29
C ASP A 64 19.09 4.60 16.89
N ALA A 65 18.74 5.72 16.23
CA ALA A 65 17.63 6.57 16.66
C ALA A 65 16.29 5.81 16.67
N PHE A 66 16.06 4.94 15.68
CA PHE A 66 14.88 4.09 15.59
C PHE A 66 14.82 3.07 16.74
N ILE A 67 15.93 2.40 17.06
CA ILE A 67 16.00 1.44 18.16
C ILE A 67 15.81 2.15 19.51
N GLN A 68 16.49 3.27 19.74
CA GLN A 68 16.43 4.03 20.99
C GLN A 68 15.03 4.58 21.29
N SER A 69 14.26 4.94 20.26
CA SER A 69 12.86 5.33 20.43
C SER A 69 11.91 4.15 20.67
N GLY A 70 12.42 2.92 20.81
CA GLY A 70 11.66 1.67 20.85
C GLY A 70 11.17 1.18 19.48
N GLY A 71 11.44 1.92 18.40
CA GLY A 71 10.95 1.66 17.03
C GLY A 71 9.50 2.10 16.78
N GLY A 72 8.83 2.70 17.78
CA GLY A 72 7.40 3.03 17.69
C GLY A 72 6.50 1.80 17.48
N THR A 73 5.19 2.02 17.41
CA THR A 73 4.24 1.00 16.92
C THR A 73 4.39 0.75 15.41
N SER A 74 4.91 1.73 14.67
CA SER A 74 5.21 1.68 13.23
C SER A 74 6.32 2.68 12.83
N ILE A 75 6.89 2.48 11.64
CA ILE A 75 7.84 3.44 11.05
C ILE A 75 7.20 4.81 10.81
N ASP A 76 5.92 4.87 10.41
CA ASP A 76 5.17 6.11 10.22
C ASP A 76 5.07 6.92 11.50
N TYR A 77 4.75 6.25 12.62
CA TYR A 77 4.68 6.89 13.92
C TYR A 77 6.03 7.49 14.30
N PHE A 78 7.12 6.73 14.13
CA PHE A 78 8.47 7.23 14.38
C PHE A 78 8.84 8.44 13.52
N LEU A 79 8.64 8.35 12.19
CA LEU A 79 8.95 9.42 11.26
C LEU A 79 8.10 10.67 11.52
N SER A 80 6.87 10.54 11.99
CA SER A 80 6.03 11.68 12.34
C SER A 80 6.59 12.48 13.53
N ARG A 81 7.09 11.79 14.57
CA ARG A 81 7.67 12.40 15.77
C ARG A 81 9.07 12.97 15.54
N ALA A 82 9.84 12.37 14.66
CA ALA A 82 11.20 12.81 14.34
C ALA A 82 11.28 14.17 13.60
N ARG A 83 10.14 14.78 13.23
CA ARG A 83 10.10 16.08 12.54
C ARG A 83 10.79 17.22 13.32
N ASN A 84 10.80 17.14 14.65
CA ASN A 84 11.40 18.12 15.55
C ASN A 84 12.80 17.71 16.05
N HIS A 85 13.38 16.64 15.49
CA HIS A 85 14.69 16.12 15.92
C HIS A 85 15.85 16.87 15.23
N GLY A 86 16.98 17.04 15.93
CA GLY A 86 18.18 17.71 15.37
C GLY A 86 18.73 17.02 14.11
N GLN A 87 18.49 15.71 13.98
CA GLN A 87 18.89 14.90 12.82
C GLN A 87 17.71 14.55 11.90
N ARG A 88 16.63 15.36 11.88
CA ARG A 88 15.40 15.07 11.11
C ARG A 88 15.67 14.69 9.65
N ARG A 89 16.64 15.32 9.00
CA ARG A 89 16.95 15.10 7.58
C ARG A 89 17.42 13.65 7.35
N ILE A 90 18.34 13.19 8.20
CA ILE A 90 18.88 11.82 8.15
C ILE A 90 17.75 10.84 8.44
N ILE A 91 17.02 11.02 9.54
CA ILE A 91 15.93 10.13 9.95
C ILE A 91 14.87 9.98 8.85
N GLN A 92 14.42 11.09 8.26
CA GLN A 92 13.43 11.07 7.19
C GLN A 92 13.96 10.36 5.94
N ASN A 93 15.18 10.68 5.51
CA ASN A 93 15.75 10.10 4.29
C ASN A 93 15.96 8.58 4.43
N TYR A 94 16.51 8.14 5.56
CA TYR A 94 16.87 6.74 5.75
C TYR A 94 15.70 5.86 6.19
N GLY A 95 14.70 6.40 6.90
CA GLY A 95 13.46 5.65 7.15
C GLY A 95 12.69 5.34 5.87
N ARG A 96 12.61 6.31 4.96
CA ARG A 96 12.02 6.13 3.62
C ARG A 96 12.81 5.13 2.78
N LEU A 97 14.13 5.23 2.84
CA LEU A 97 15.02 4.32 2.12
C LEU A 97 14.87 2.88 2.65
N ALA A 98 14.72 2.70 3.96
CA ALA A 98 14.49 1.39 4.55
C ALA A 98 13.17 0.77 4.11
N ILE A 99 12.09 1.57 4.04
CA ILE A 99 10.81 1.14 3.44
C ILE A 99 11.01 0.66 2.01
N ALA A 100 11.63 1.49 1.16
CA ALA A 100 11.84 1.17 -0.25
C ALA A 100 12.74 -0.04 -0.47
N PHE A 101 13.82 -0.18 0.29
CA PHE A 101 14.70 -1.34 0.23
C PHE A 101 13.96 -2.63 0.53
N ASN A 102 13.14 -2.64 1.59
CA ASN A 102 12.36 -3.82 1.93
C ASN A 102 11.38 -4.19 0.81
N ILE A 103 10.62 -3.21 0.31
CA ILE A 103 9.63 -3.40 -0.76
C ILE A 103 10.30 -3.92 -2.03
N ILE A 104 11.37 -3.27 -2.50
CA ILE A 104 12.03 -3.67 -3.75
C ILE A 104 12.61 -5.08 -3.65
N GLN A 105 13.12 -5.50 -2.48
CA GLN A 105 13.53 -6.90 -2.30
C GLN A 105 12.37 -7.87 -2.49
N ARG A 106 11.17 -7.52 -2.03
CA ARG A 106 9.95 -8.32 -2.28
C ARG A 106 9.54 -8.28 -3.74
N GLU A 107 9.59 -7.11 -4.38
CA GLU A 107 9.33 -6.99 -5.81
C GLU A 107 10.33 -7.85 -6.63
N ILE A 108 11.61 -7.92 -6.25
CA ILE A 108 12.61 -8.79 -6.89
C ILE A 108 12.22 -10.26 -6.77
N VAL A 109 11.91 -10.73 -5.56
CA VAL A 109 11.50 -12.11 -5.32
C VAL A 109 10.26 -12.44 -6.16
N HIS A 110 9.28 -11.55 -6.15
CA HIS A 110 8.04 -11.71 -6.90
C HIS A 110 8.27 -11.72 -8.43
N SER A 111 9.11 -10.81 -8.95
CA SER A 111 9.44 -10.73 -10.38
C SER A 111 10.24 -11.92 -10.91
N LYS A 112 11.12 -12.51 -10.09
CA LYS A 112 11.98 -13.62 -10.47
C LYS A 112 11.32 -14.98 -10.37
N ASN A 113 10.46 -15.17 -9.37
CA ASN A 113 9.92 -16.48 -9.08
C ASN A 113 8.63 -16.79 -9.83
N GLN A 114 8.12 -15.90 -10.71
CA GLN A 114 6.75 -15.97 -11.24
C GLN A 114 5.82 -16.56 -10.19
N ILE A 115 5.86 -16.03 -8.95
CA ILE A 115 5.33 -16.75 -7.77
C ILE A 115 4.02 -17.37 -8.19
N ASP A 116 4.00 -18.70 -8.34
CA ASP A 116 2.78 -19.43 -8.52
C ASP A 116 1.94 -18.94 -7.35
N ILE A 117 0.87 -18.21 -7.66
CA ILE A 117 -0.05 -17.70 -6.65
C ILE A 117 -0.73 -18.89 -5.92
N GLU A 118 -0.33 -20.12 -6.29
CA GLU A 118 -0.62 -21.43 -5.71
C GLU A 118 0.20 -21.78 -4.45
N ASN A 119 1.23 -21.03 -4.04
CA ASN A 119 1.99 -21.39 -2.83
C ASN A 119 1.34 -20.88 -1.52
N ASP A 120 0.51 -21.74 -0.93
CA ASP A 120 0.33 -22.03 0.52
C ASP A 120 -0.10 -20.89 1.48
N ASN A 121 -0.47 -19.72 0.96
CA ASN A 121 -1.25 -18.74 1.71
C ASN A 121 -2.72 -18.87 1.31
N ASP A 122 -3.57 -19.35 2.21
CA ASP A 122 -5.03 -19.57 2.04
C ASP A 122 -5.87 -18.34 1.61
N ASP A 123 -5.27 -17.20 1.30
CA ASP A 123 -5.95 -15.90 1.14
C ASP A 123 -5.46 -15.13 -0.09
N ASN A 124 -5.59 -15.74 -1.28
CA ASN A 124 -5.36 -15.09 -2.57
C ASN A 124 -6.57 -14.26 -3.02
N TRP A 125 -6.90 -13.25 -2.21
CA TRP A 125 -8.08 -12.43 -2.40
C TRP A 125 -8.08 -11.64 -3.71
N LEU A 126 -6.91 -11.42 -4.32
CA LEU A 126 -6.81 -10.64 -5.54
C LEU A 126 -7.40 -11.41 -6.73
N ASP A 127 -7.29 -12.73 -6.76
CA ASP A 127 -7.92 -13.53 -7.82
C ASP A 127 -9.45 -13.48 -7.67
N TYR A 128 -9.98 -13.61 -6.45
CA TYR A 128 -11.43 -13.39 -6.21
C TYR A 128 -11.86 -11.97 -6.60
N PHE A 129 -11.10 -10.96 -6.17
CA PHE A 129 -11.34 -9.57 -6.50
C PHE A 129 -11.38 -9.36 -8.02
N TYR A 130 -10.44 -9.96 -8.73
CA TYR A 130 -10.37 -9.88 -10.18
C TYR A 130 -11.55 -10.59 -10.86
N GLU A 131 -11.82 -11.85 -10.50
CA GLU A 131 -12.92 -12.63 -11.09
C GLU A 131 -14.29 -12.00 -10.84
N HIS A 132 -14.53 -11.56 -9.60
CA HIS A 132 -15.85 -11.08 -9.21
C HIS A 132 -16.09 -9.63 -9.63
N TYR A 133 -15.08 -8.76 -9.47
CA TYR A 133 -15.25 -7.33 -9.67
C TYR A 133 -14.88 -6.87 -11.09
N PHE A 134 -14.06 -7.64 -11.82
CA PHE A 134 -13.61 -7.29 -13.19
C PHE A 134 -14.17 -8.21 -14.26
N LEU A 135 -14.12 -9.53 -14.07
CA LEU A 135 -14.62 -10.46 -15.09
C LEU A 135 -16.14 -10.64 -15.04
N SER A 136 -16.76 -10.57 -13.86
CA SER A 136 -18.19 -10.93 -13.69
C SER A 136 -18.53 -12.31 -14.33
N GLY A 137 -17.56 -13.23 -14.37
CA GLY A 137 -17.71 -14.55 -15.02
C GLY A 137 -17.64 -14.56 -16.56
N GLN A 138 -17.26 -13.46 -17.21
CA GLN A 138 -17.06 -13.39 -18.66
C GLN A 138 -15.65 -13.83 -19.07
N LEU A 139 -15.54 -14.46 -20.25
CA LEU A 139 -14.28 -14.91 -20.84
C LEU A 139 -13.55 -13.81 -21.62
N GLU A 140 -14.29 -12.79 -22.06
CA GLU A 140 -13.75 -11.62 -22.75
C GLU A 140 -14.13 -10.36 -21.98
N ILE A 141 -13.19 -9.41 -21.92
CA ILE A 141 -13.36 -8.14 -21.23
C ILE A 141 -13.63 -7.06 -22.28
N ASP A 142 -14.73 -6.32 -22.13
CA ASP A 142 -14.87 -5.02 -22.78
C ASP A 142 -14.21 -3.93 -21.90
N PRO A 143 -13.15 -3.26 -22.38
CA PRO A 143 -12.50 -2.16 -21.68
C PRO A 143 -13.47 -1.02 -21.29
N GLU A 144 -14.53 -0.80 -22.09
CA GLU A 144 -15.54 0.20 -21.80
C GLU A 144 -16.41 -0.21 -20.61
N GLU A 145 -16.77 -1.49 -20.48
CA GLU A 145 -17.54 -2.00 -19.35
C GLU A 145 -16.76 -1.90 -18.03
N ILE A 146 -15.47 -2.28 -18.00
CA ILE A 146 -14.65 -2.13 -16.78
C ILE A 146 -14.51 -0.66 -16.39
N SER A 147 -14.42 0.24 -17.37
CA SER A 147 -14.30 1.68 -17.08
C SER A 147 -15.52 2.27 -16.35
N GLN A 148 -16.65 1.57 -16.37
CA GLN A 148 -17.88 1.95 -15.69
C GLN A 148 -18.02 1.32 -14.30
N VAL A 149 -17.15 0.37 -13.94
CA VAL A 149 -17.20 -0.27 -12.62
C VAL A 149 -16.88 0.77 -11.55
N PRO A 150 -17.80 1.09 -10.63
CA PRO A 150 -17.68 2.21 -9.70
C PRO A 150 -16.80 1.85 -8.47
N ILE A 151 -15.61 1.31 -8.72
CA ILE A 151 -14.65 0.90 -7.69
C ILE A 151 -13.57 1.95 -7.50
N SER A 152 -13.17 2.16 -6.25
CA SER A 152 -11.93 2.85 -5.92
C SER A 152 -11.20 2.18 -4.78
N ILE A 153 -9.88 2.33 -4.79
CA ILE A 153 -8.99 1.70 -3.82
C ILE A 153 -8.22 2.79 -3.09
N ILE A 154 -8.23 2.72 -1.77
CA ILE A 154 -7.48 3.59 -0.88
C ILE A 154 -6.51 2.70 -0.12
N THR A 155 -5.22 2.83 -0.36
CA THR A 155 -4.21 1.99 0.27
C THR A 155 -3.32 2.78 1.22
N PHE A 156 -3.03 2.18 2.36
CA PHE A 156 -2.06 2.70 3.32
C PHE A 156 -0.67 2.10 3.07
N ASN A 157 -0.55 1.20 2.10
CA ASN A 157 0.72 0.53 1.80
C ASN A 157 1.56 1.39 0.84
N TYR A 158 2.87 1.32 1.05
CA TYR A 158 3.87 1.99 0.21
C TYR A 158 4.23 1.21 -1.05
N ASP A 159 3.91 -0.09 -1.05
CA ASP A 159 4.19 -0.99 -2.16
C ASP A 159 3.26 -0.76 -3.35
N ARG A 160 3.60 -1.41 -4.46
CA ARG A 160 2.94 -1.24 -5.76
C ARG A 160 2.44 -2.58 -6.29
N SER A 161 2.29 -3.52 -5.36
CA SER A 161 2.02 -4.93 -5.66
C SER A 161 0.66 -5.07 -6.32
N LEU A 162 -0.33 -4.34 -5.81
CA LEU A 162 -1.68 -4.31 -6.36
C LEU A 162 -1.68 -3.84 -7.82
N GLU A 163 -1.07 -2.69 -8.12
CA GLU A 163 -1.04 -2.17 -9.48
C GLU A 163 -0.28 -3.10 -10.42
N TYR A 164 0.85 -3.65 -9.97
CA TYR A 164 1.62 -4.60 -10.75
C TYR A 164 0.85 -5.90 -11.04
N LEU A 165 0.17 -6.45 -10.04
CA LEU A 165 -0.59 -7.70 -10.17
C LEU A 165 -1.82 -7.50 -11.05
N LEU A 166 -2.59 -6.42 -10.85
CA LEU A 166 -3.73 -6.09 -11.71
C LEU A 166 -3.29 -5.90 -13.17
N TYR A 167 -2.17 -5.19 -13.41
CA TYR A 167 -1.58 -5.05 -14.74
C TYR A 167 -1.21 -6.40 -15.35
N SER A 168 -0.53 -7.25 -14.57
CA SER A 168 -0.09 -8.56 -15.03
C SER A 168 -1.26 -9.47 -15.39
N ARG A 169 -2.33 -9.47 -14.57
CA ARG A 169 -3.55 -10.26 -14.80
C ARG A 169 -4.33 -9.75 -16.01
N LEU A 170 -4.62 -8.45 -16.10
CA LEU A 170 -5.32 -7.87 -17.25
C LEU A 170 -4.59 -8.12 -18.57
N LYS A 171 -3.26 -7.99 -18.58
CA LYS A 171 -2.44 -8.22 -19.77
C LYS A 171 -2.58 -9.65 -20.30
N GLN A 172 -2.73 -10.65 -19.43
CA GLN A 172 -2.90 -12.04 -19.84
C GLN A 172 -4.26 -12.31 -20.51
N ILE A 173 -5.28 -11.52 -20.19
CA ILE A 173 -6.67 -11.75 -20.65
C ILE A 173 -7.03 -10.89 -21.85
N VAL A 174 -6.48 -9.67 -21.95
CA VAL A 174 -6.72 -8.82 -23.11
C VAL A 174 -6.10 -9.45 -24.35
N ASN A 175 -6.96 -9.85 -25.31
CA ASN A 175 -6.56 -10.41 -26.60
C ASN A 175 -5.44 -9.56 -27.24
N ASN A 176 -4.37 -10.22 -27.69
CA ASN A 176 -3.13 -9.62 -28.24
C ASN A 176 -2.19 -8.90 -27.25
N ASN A 177 -2.40 -8.98 -25.93
CA ASN A 177 -1.56 -8.30 -24.93
C ASN A 177 -1.43 -6.78 -25.18
N ASP A 178 -2.50 -6.14 -25.69
CA ASP A 178 -2.48 -4.72 -26.01
C ASP A 178 -2.33 -3.89 -24.73
N GLU A 179 -1.11 -3.38 -24.51
CA GLU A 179 -0.76 -2.61 -23.32
C GLU A 179 -1.57 -1.32 -23.22
N ASP A 180 -1.97 -0.70 -24.34
CA ASP A 180 -2.73 0.54 -24.33
C ASP A 180 -4.14 0.32 -23.78
N ILE A 181 -4.75 -0.83 -24.08
CA ILE A 181 -6.05 -1.22 -23.53
C ILE A 181 -5.95 -1.45 -22.02
N VAL A 182 -4.96 -2.23 -21.58
CA VAL A 182 -4.72 -2.50 -20.15
C VAL A 182 -4.49 -1.21 -19.38
N MET A 183 -3.68 -0.30 -19.92
CA MET A 183 -3.42 1.00 -19.32
C MET A 183 -4.68 1.87 -19.27
N LYS A 184 -5.52 1.88 -20.32
CA LYS A 184 -6.80 2.60 -20.32
C LYS A 184 -7.72 2.10 -19.20
N ILE A 185 -7.80 0.79 -19.01
CA ILE A 185 -8.61 0.17 -17.94
C ILE A 185 -8.07 0.58 -16.56
N LEU A 186 -6.78 0.35 -16.29
CA LEU A 186 -6.21 0.62 -14.96
C LEU A 186 -6.22 2.10 -14.59
N ASN A 187 -6.02 3.00 -15.55
CA ASN A 187 -6.08 4.44 -15.30
C ASN A 187 -7.48 4.93 -14.90
N LYS A 188 -8.54 4.14 -15.11
CA LYS A 188 -9.90 4.47 -14.68
C LYS A 188 -10.18 4.09 -13.23
N ILE A 189 -9.34 3.23 -12.65
CA ILE A 189 -9.51 2.72 -11.29
C ILE A 189 -8.66 3.57 -10.36
N PRO A 190 -9.26 4.45 -9.54
CA PRO A 190 -8.48 5.30 -8.66
C PRO A 190 -7.83 4.45 -7.57
N ILE A 191 -6.50 4.41 -7.56
CA ILE A 191 -5.69 3.78 -6.49
C ILE A 191 -4.96 4.90 -5.75
N ILE A 192 -5.43 5.20 -4.55
CA ILE A 192 -5.00 6.36 -3.76
C ILE A 192 -4.10 5.90 -2.62
N HIS A 193 -2.81 6.24 -2.69
CA HIS A 193 -1.83 5.91 -1.64
C HIS A 193 -1.77 6.98 -0.55
N ILE A 194 -2.36 6.70 0.62
CA ILE A 194 -2.48 7.64 1.75
C ILE A 194 -1.12 8.03 2.35
N HIS A 195 -0.15 7.11 2.31
CA HIS A 195 1.22 7.36 2.73
C HIS A 195 2.16 7.66 1.55
N GLY A 196 1.64 7.71 0.32
CA GLY A 196 2.46 7.78 -0.87
C GLY A 196 2.99 6.42 -1.33
N ILE A 197 3.72 6.46 -2.44
CA ILE A 197 4.22 5.30 -3.18
C ILE A 197 5.74 5.42 -3.32
N ILE A 198 6.46 4.30 -3.33
CA ILE A 198 7.93 4.33 -3.45
C ILE A 198 8.42 4.89 -4.81
N ALA A 199 7.67 4.66 -5.89
CA ALA A 199 7.90 5.18 -7.24
C ALA A 199 6.73 4.76 -8.15
N HIS A 200 6.42 5.49 -9.22
CA HIS A 200 5.45 4.98 -10.19
C HIS A 200 6.04 3.84 -11.04
N LEU A 201 5.18 2.91 -11.46
CA LEU A 201 5.51 1.88 -12.44
C LEU A 201 5.69 2.51 -13.85
N PRO A 202 6.45 1.86 -14.75
CA PRO A 202 6.74 2.42 -16.08
C PRO A 202 5.49 2.76 -16.91
N TRP A 203 4.44 1.94 -16.79
CA TRP A 203 3.18 2.08 -17.53
C TRP A 203 2.22 3.10 -16.90
N GLN A 204 2.45 3.58 -15.67
CA GLN A 204 1.63 4.61 -15.05
C GLN A 204 1.94 5.96 -15.71
N VAL A 205 1.24 6.27 -16.81
CA VAL A 205 1.40 7.49 -17.59
C VAL A 205 0.78 8.68 -16.83
N MET A 206 1.59 9.34 -16.00
CA MET A 206 1.21 10.61 -15.38
C MET A 206 2.07 11.74 -15.94
N THR A 207 1.69 12.28 -17.09
CA THR A 207 2.32 13.44 -17.76
C THR A 207 3.83 13.29 -18.08
N LYS A 208 4.38 14.15 -18.95
CA LYS A 208 5.82 14.16 -19.29
C LYS A 208 6.72 14.58 -18.10
N GLU A 209 6.14 14.99 -16.97
CA GLU A 209 6.87 15.58 -15.84
C GLU A 209 7.28 14.58 -14.75
N VAL A 210 6.73 13.36 -14.72
CA VAL A 210 7.13 12.33 -13.74
C VAL A 210 8.41 11.66 -14.23
N LYS A 211 9.56 12.24 -13.84
CA LYS A 211 10.90 11.79 -14.24
C LYS A 211 11.37 10.49 -13.59
N ASN A 212 10.65 9.98 -12.60
CA ASN A 212 11.21 9.01 -11.67
C ASN A 212 10.39 7.71 -11.55
N ARG A 213 10.13 7.08 -12.70
CA ARG A 213 9.53 5.74 -12.76
C ARG A 213 10.59 4.67 -12.48
N ILE A 214 10.21 3.62 -11.77
CA ILE A 214 11.11 2.50 -11.46
C ILE A 214 10.41 1.21 -11.87
N GLN A 215 11.08 0.42 -12.71
CA GLN A 215 10.64 -0.93 -13.09
C GLN A 215 10.41 -1.77 -11.83
N TYR A 216 9.35 -2.57 -11.81
CA TYR A 216 9.07 -3.46 -10.70
C TYR A 216 10.25 -4.40 -10.44
N GLY A 217 10.75 -4.42 -9.20
CA GLY A 217 11.91 -5.23 -8.81
C GLY A 217 13.26 -4.70 -9.29
N ALA A 218 13.35 -3.48 -9.84
CA ALA A 218 14.63 -2.93 -10.27
C ALA A 218 15.34 -2.14 -9.16
N LEU A 219 16.36 -2.75 -8.55
CA LEU A 219 17.32 -2.05 -7.68
C LEU A 219 18.62 -1.79 -8.45
N LYS A 220 18.86 -0.54 -8.90
CA LYS A 220 20.16 -0.10 -9.44
C LYS A 220 20.96 0.70 -8.39
N LEU A 221 22.29 0.74 -8.50
CA LEU A 221 23.18 1.46 -7.57
C LEU A 221 22.84 2.96 -7.39
N HIS A 222 22.37 3.64 -8.44
CA HIS A 222 21.93 5.03 -8.39
C HIS A 222 20.47 5.22 -7.90
N THR A 223 19.79 4.13 -7.55
CA THR A 223 18.35 4.14 -7.22
C THR A 223 18.10 4.73 -5.85
N ALA A 224 19.07 4.72 -4.92
CA ALA A 224 18.86 5.27 -3.59
C ALA A 224 18.59 6.78 -3.61
N ASP A 225 19.29 7.54 -4.44
CA ASP A 225 19.08 8.98 -4.57
C ASP A 225 17.76 9.27 -5.31
N ILE A 226 17.38 8.43 -6.28
CA ILE A 226 16.06 8.47 -6.95
C ILE A 226 14.93 8.13 -5.96
N LEU A 227 15.09 7.11 -5.13
CA LEU A 227 14.11 6.69 -4.12
C LEU A 227 13.95 7.76 -3.04
N LYS A 228 15.07 8.32 -2.55
CA LYS A 228 15.06 9.47 -1.63
C LYS A 228 14.27 10.64 -2.24
N GLN A 229 14.49 10.95 -3.51
CA GLN A 229 13.78 12.02 -4.22
C GLN A 229 12.30 11.68 -4.47
N ASN A 230 11.97 10.44 -4.83
CA ASN A 230 10.60 10.01 -5.09
C ASN A 230 9.71 10.07 -3.88
N ILE A 231 10.19 9.49 -2.80
CA ILE A 231 9.41 9.45 -1.57
C ILE A 231 9.24 10.88 -1.05
N LYS A 232 10.26 11.74 -1.20
CA LYS A 232 10.15 13.17 -0.90
C LYS A 232 9.10 13.89 -1.76
N ILE A 233 9.13 13.73 -3.09
CA ILE A 233 8.22 14.41 -4.03
C ILE A 233 6.76 13.95 -3.86
N VAL A 234 6.52 12.65 -3.70
CA VAL A 234 5.18 12.09 -3.50
C VAL A 234 4.57 12.56 -2.17
N HIS A 235 5.38 12.72 -1.12
CA HIS A 235 4.91 13.28 0.15
C HIS A 235 4.73 14.81 0.11
N GLU A 236 5.46 15.54 -0.73
CA GLU A 236 5.44 17.02 -0.78
C GLU A 236 4.37 17.60 -1.73
N LYS A 237 3.96 16.88 -2.79
CA LYS A 237 2.83 17.28 -3.65
C LYS A 237 1.49 16.99 -2.95
N SER A 238 1.16 17.85 -1.99
CA SER A 238 -0.16 18.01 -1.35
C SER A 238 -0.79 16.71 -0.85
N ASN A 239 -0.24 16.18 0.25
CA ASN A 239 -0.94 15.18 1.09
C ASN A 239 -2.41 15.59 1.39
N THR A 240 -2.70 16.90 1.36
CA THR A 240 -4.06 17.45 1.47
C THR A 240 -4.97 17.13 0.29
N ASP A 241 -4.49 17.11 -0.96
CA ASP A 241 -5.33 16.76 -2.12
C ASP A 241 -5.61 15.26 -2.16
N ILE A 242 -4.59 14.42 -1.92
CA ILE A 242 -4.73 12.95 -1.84
C ILE A 242 -5.73 12.56 -0.76
N ILE A 243 -5.58 13.13 0.45
CA ILE A 243 -6.51 12.86 1.55
C ILE A 243 -7.92 13.39 1.23
N ARG A 244 -8.04 14.55 0.57
CA ARG A 244 -9.35 15.10 0.16
C ARG A 244 -10.04 14.19 -0.85
N GLU A 245 -9.30 13.67 -1.83
CA GLU A 245 -9.80 12.72 -2.82
C GLU A 245 -10.27 11.43 -2.15
N ALA A 246 -9.44 10.83 -1.28
CA ALA A 246 -9.79 9.65 -0.50
C ALA A 246 -11.07 9.85 0.31
N LYS A 247 -11.16 10.96 1.05
CA LYS A 247 -12.37 11.34 1.81
C LYS A 247 -13.58 11.51 0.90
N SER A 248 -13.40 12.10 -0.28
CA SER A 248 -14.49 12.29 -1.23
C SER A 248 -15.00 10.96 -1.80
N LYS A 249 -14.14 9.93 -1.95
CA LYS A 249 -14.54 8.59 -2.37
C LYS A 249 -15.28 7.87 -1.26
N ILE A 250 -14.74 7.88 -0.04
CA ILE A 250 -15.37 7.30 1.17
C ILE A 250 -16.78 7.87 1.39
N LYS A 251 -16.94 9.20 1.28
CA LYS A 251 -18.22 9.86 1.48
C LYS A 251 -19.29 9.48 0.45
N ARG A 252 -18.91 9.04 -0.74
CA ARG A 252 -19.86 8.68 -1.82
C ARG A 252 -20.04 7.17 -1.98
N ALA A 253 -19.38 6.38 -1.15
CA ALA A 253 -19.42 4.95 -1.23
C ALA A 253 -20.74 4.43 -0.67
N ASP A 254 -21.33 3.46 -1.34
CA ASP A 254 -22.44 2.67 -0.82
C ASP A 254 -21.88 1.52 0.03
N LYS A 255 -20.77 0.91 -0.44
CA LYS A 255 -20.04 -0.15 0.28
C LYS A 255 -18.59 0.22 0.54
N ILE A 256 -18.10 -0.07 1.74
CA ILE A 256 -16.71 0.17 2.16
C ILE A 256 -16.12 -1.11 2.74
N TYR A 257 -15.01 -1.58 2.18
CA TYR A 257 -14.31 -2.79 2.61
C TYR A 257 -12.93 -2.46 3.21
N PHE A 258 -12.72 -2.77 4.49
CA PHE A 258 -11.42 -2.70 5.14
C PHE A 258 -10.68 -4.04 5.04
N LEU A 259 -9.73 -4.14 4.12
CA LEU A 259 -9.03 -5.40 3.81
C LEU A 259 -7.61 -5.41 4.40
N GLY A 260 -7.34 -6.38 5.27
CA GLY A 260 -6.06 -6.50 5.96
C GLY A 260 -5.66 -5.23 6.74
N PHE A 261 -6.65 -4.51 7.25
CA PHE A 261 -6.48 -3.21 7.89
C PHE A 261 -6.29 -3.35 9.40
N GLY A 262 -5.42 -2.50 9.98
CA GLY A 262 -5.07 -2.57 11.40
C GLY A 262 -5.96 -1.75 12.34
N TYR A 263 -6.85 -0.92 11.78
CA TYR A 263 -7.73 0.02 12.51
C TYR A 263 -6.99 0.94 13.51
N ASP A 264 -5.76 1.35 13.17
CA ASP A 264 -5.06 2.38 13.94
C ASP A 264 -5.87 3.68 13.90
N THR A 265 -6.12 4.28 15.06
CA THR A 265 -6.95 5.47 15.20
C THR A 265 -6.42 6.64 14.39
N ASN A 266 -5.09 6.83 14.30
CA ASN A 266 -4.52 7.91 13.50
C ASN A 266 -4.78 7.71 12.01
N ASN A 267 -4.79 6.45 11.55
CA ASN A 267 -5.07 6.14 10.14
C ASN A 267 -6.55 6.37 9.81
N LEU A 268 -7.46 5.96 10.68
CA LEU A 268 -8.89 6.20 10.53
C LEU A 268 -9.20 7.71 10.55
N GLU A 269 -8.66 8.45 11.52
CA GLU A 269 -8.81 9.91 11.62
C GLU A 269 -8.27 10.64 10.39
N LYS A 270 -7.14 10.18 9.84
CA LYS A 270 -6.53 10.76 8.63
C LYS A 270 -7.49 10.74 7.45
N ILE A 271 -8.27 9.67 7.29
CA ILE A 271 -9.33 9.55 6.27
C ILE A 271 -10.72 9.95 6.78
N GLY A 272 -10.81 10.52 7.98
CA GLY A 272 -12.03 11.14 8.52
C GLY A 272 -13.03 10.19 9.17
N ILE A 273 -12.66 8.93 9.42
CA ILE A 273 -13.54 7.91 10.01
C ILE A 273 -13.46 7.97 11.54
N PRO A 274 -14.59 7.86 12.28
CA PRO A 274 -15.94 7.56 11.79
C PRO A 274 -16.73 8.75 11.26
N LYS A 275 -16.35 9.99 11.60
CA LYS A 275 -17.14 11.23 11.36
C LYS A 275 -17.59 11.49 9.92
N LEU A 276 -16.88 10.94 8.93
CA LEU A 276 -17.16 11.11 7.52
C LEU A 276 -18.26 10.16 7.02
N LEU A 277 -18.49 9.07 7.74
CA LEU A 277 -19.48 8.07 7.39
C LEU A 277 -20.90 8.56 7.71
N HIS A 278 -21.88 8.06 6.98
CA HIS A 278 -23.29 8.43 7.10
C HIS A 278 -24.18 7.19 6.98
N GLU A 279 -25.43 7.33 7.42
CA GLU A 279 -26.46 6.29 7.37
C GLU A 279 -26.66 5.76 5.93
N GLY A 280 -26.88 4.45 5.81
CA GLY A 280 -27.04 3.74 4.54
C GLY A 280 -25.73 3.27 3.90
N GLN A 281 -24.57 3.53 4.51
CA GLN A 281 -23.29 2.97 4.06
C GLN A 281 -23.02 1.62 4.72
N GLN A 282 -22.77 0.60 3.91
CA GLN A 282 -22.41 -0.73 4.39
C GLN A 282 -20.89 -0.84 4.58
N ILE A 283 -20.48 -1.25 5.78
CA ILE A 283 -19.09 -1.30 6.21
C ILE A 283 -18.70 -2.74 6.50
N TYR A 284 -17.79 -3.26 5.68
CA TYR A 284 -17.23 -4.60 5.83
C TYR A 284 -15.76 -4.48 6.20
N GLY A 285 -15.26 -5.42 6.99
CA GLY A 285 -13.87 -5.38 7.39
C GLY A 285 -13.34 -6.71 7.87
N THR A 286 -12.10 -6.98 7.48
CA THR A 286 -11.29 -8.04 8.07
C THR A 286 -10.44 -7.46 9.19
N GLY A 287 -10.07 -8.29 10.16
CA GLY A 287 -9.03 -7.93 11.12
C GLY A 287 -8.15 -9.10 11.48
N ARG A 288 -6.88 -9.10 11.05
CA ARG A 288 -5.81 -9.87 11.71
C ARG A 288 -5.36 -9.20 13.03
N THR A 289 -6.28 -8.50 13.67
CA THR A 289 -6.11 -7.74 14.90
C THR A 289 -6.83 -8.45 16.04
N THR A 290 -6.80 -7.89 17.25
CA THR A 290 -7.55 -8.48 18.37
C THR A 290 -9.05 -8.26 18.18
N ASN A 291 -9.88 -9.23 18.58
CA ASN A 291 -11.34 -9.05 18.57
C ASN A 291 -11.77 -7.80 19.37
N ARG A 292 -10.96 -7.39 20.36
CA ARG A 292 -11.16 -6.14 21.09
C ARG A 292 -11.10 -4.91 20.18
N ILE A 293 -10.12 -4.82 19.28
CA ILE A 293 -9.98 -3.67 18.36
C ILE A 293 -11.14 -3.63 17.37
N LEU A 294 -11.58 -4.80 16.86
CA LEU A 294 -12.77 -4.87 16.01
C LEU A 294 -14.01 -4.37 16.75
N HIS A 295 -14.23 -4.85 17.98
CA HIS A 295 -15.34 -4.42 18.82
C HIS A 295 -15.29 -2.91 19.12
N GLU A 296 -14.15 -2.37 19.55
CA GLU A 296 -13.95 -0.94 19.79
C GLU A 296 -14.22 -0.10 18.52
N THR A 297 -13.82 -0.61 17.35
CA THR A 297 -14.09 0.04 16.06
C THR A 297 -15.59 0.02 15.73
N SER A 298 -16.25 -1.13 15.84
CA SER A 298 -17.71 -1.24 15.62
C SER A 298 -18.49 -0.31 16.55
N GLN A 299 -18.12 -0.25 17.84
CA GLN A 299 -18.74 0.67 18.79
C GLN A 299 -18.52 2.14 18.41
N SER A 300 -17.35 2.50 17.91
CA SER A 300 -17.08 3.85 17.40
C SER A 300 -17.95 4.22 16.19
N LEU A 301 -18.20 3.25 15.30
CA LEU A 301 -19.09 3.40 14.14
C LEU A 301 -20.56 3.56 14.55
N LEU A 302 -21.04 2.71 15.46
CA LEU A 302 -22.40 2.79 16.04
C LEU A 302 -22.64 4.14 16.73
N ASN A 303 -21.68 4.60 17.53
CA ASN A 303 -21.77 5.91 18.19
C ASN A 303 -21.77 7.09 17.20
N ASN A 304 -21.39 6.86 15.94
CA ASN A 304 -21.46 7.84 14.86
C ASN A 304 -22.80 7.78 14.10
N GLY A 305 -23.77 6.96 14.55
CA GLY A 305 -25.11 6.87 13.96
C GLY A 305 -25.21 5.94 12.76
N LEU A 306 -24.29 4.97 12.63
CA LEU A 306 -24.46 3.84 11.73
C LEU A 306 -25.27 2.74 12.41
N GLU A 307 -26.05 2.00 11.64
CA GLU A 307 -26.85 0.87 12.13
C GLU A 307 -25.99 -0.39 12.32
N GLU A 308 -26.36 -1.24 13.27
CA GLU A 308 -25.60 -2.46 13.58
C GLU A 308 -25.57 -3.44 12.41
N GLU A 309 -26.67 -3.52 11.64
CA GLU A 309 -26.79 -4.37 10.45
C GLU A 309 -25.88 -3.95 9.28
N ASP A 310 -25.46 -2.68 9.26
CA ASP A 310 -24.57 -2.13 8.23
C ASP A 310 -23.08 -2.32 8.59
N ILE A 311 -22.74 -2.86 9.77
CA ILE A 311 -21.36 -2.97 10.24
C ILE A 311 -20.97 -4.44 10.43
N ILE A 312 -20.13 -4.95 9.54
CA ILE A 312 -19.60 -6.31 9.60
C ILE A 312 -18.07 -6.28 9.67
N LEU A 313 -17.55 -6.29 10.90
CA LEU A 313 -16.10 -6.34 11.16
C LEU A 313 -15.73 -7.68 11.80
N GLU A 314 -15.07 -8.54 11.03
CA GLU A 314 -14.84 -9.93 11.42
C GLU A 314 -13.36 -10.34 11.36
N ASN A 315 -12.98 -11.26 12.25
CA ASN A 315 -11.64 -11.84 12.26
C ASN A 315 -11.57 -13.05 11.32
N LYS A 316 -11.62 -12.79 10.01
CA LYS A 316 -11.52 -13.79 8.95
C LYS A 316 -10.60 -13.34 7.81
N GLY A 317 -10.29 -14.26 6.90
CA GLY A 317 -9.52 -13.99 5.69
C GLY A 317 -10.23 -13.03 4.75
N ILE A 318 -9.47 -12.33 3.90
CA ILE A 318 -9.98 -11.34 2.95
C ILE A 318 -10.86 -12.02 1.91
N THR A 319 -10.41 -13.13 1.30
CA THR A 319 -11.19 -13.93 0.35
C THR A 319 -12.53 -14.36 0.95
N GLN A 320 -12.52 -14.83 2.20
CA GLN A 320 -13.75 -15.25 2.88
C GLN A 320 -14.72 -14.08 3.07
N LEU A 321 -14.25 -12.91 3.51
CA LEU A 321 -15.08 -11.72 3.64
C LEU A 321 -15.72 -11.30 2.31
N LEU A 322 -14.93 -11.26 1.24
CA LEU A 322 -15.44 -10.89 -0.08
C LEU A 322 -16.43 -11.93 -0.61
N THR A 323 -16.23 -13.21 -0.28
CA THR A 323 -17.13 -14.30 -0.69
C THR A 323 -18.47 -14.24 0.06
N ASP A 324 -18.43 -13.97 1.37
CA ASP A 324 -19.64 -13.87 2.19
C ASP A 324 -20.45 -12.61 1.88
N TYR A 325 -19.77 -11.53 1.47
CA TYR A 325 -20.35 -10.22 1.22
C TYR A 325 -19.84 -9.61 -0.11
N PRO A 326 -20.32 -10.09 -1.26
CA PRO A 326 -19.87 -9.63 -2.58
C PRO A 326 -20.19 -8.16 -2.92
#